data_AF-A0A2K5F2K2-F1
#
_entry.id   AF-A0A2K5F2K2-F1
#
_cell.length_a   1.000
_cell.length_b   1.000
_cell.length_c   1.000
_cell.angle_alpha   90.00
_cell.angle_beta   90.00
_cell.angle_gamma   90.00
#
_symmetry.space_group_name_H-M   'P 1'
#
loop_
_entity.id
_entity.type
_entity.pdbx_description
1 polymer ?
#
loop_
_entity_poly.entity_id
_entity_poly.type
_entity_poly.pdbx_seq_one_letter_code
_entity_poly.pdbx_strand_id
1 'polypeptide(L)'
;MGEAETPSFEMTWSSTTSSGYCSQEDSDSELEQYFTARTSLARRPRRDQDEPVEWETPDLSQAEIEKKIKEYNGQINSNLFMSLNKDGSYTGFIKVQLKLVRPVSVPSSKKPPSLQDARQGPGRSASVRRRTSFYLPKDTVKHLHVLSRTRAREVIEALLRKFLVVDDPRKFALFERAERHGQVYLRKLSDDEQPLRLRLLAGPSDKALSFVLKENDSGEVNWDAFSMPELHNFLRILQREEEAHLRQILQKYSYCRQKIQEALHACPLG
;
A
#
# COMPACT_ATOMS: atom_id res chain seq x y z
N MET A 1 -33.13 49.99 52.79
CA MET A 1 -32.43 50.01 54.10
C MET A 1 -31.07 49.39 53.83
N GLY A 2 -29.99 50.18 53.86
CA GLY A 2 -28.70 49.90 53.17
C GLY A 2 -28.82 50.15 51.65
N GLU A 3 -27.97 50.88 50.91
CA GLU A 3 -26.52 51.26 51.04
C GLU A 3 -25.59 50.03 51.02
N ALA A 4 -24.51 49.93 50.22
CA ALA A 4 -23.91 50.78 49.15
C ALA A 4 -23.16 49.85 48.12
N GLU A 5 -22.39 50.24 47.08
CA GLU A 5 -21.85 51.53 46.59
C GLU A 5 -21.51 51.45 45.06
N THR A 6 -20.68 52.36 44.53
CA THR A 6 -20.10 52.47 43.16
C THR A 6 -18.54 52.51 43.24
N PRO A 7 -17.68 52.74 42.21
CA PRO A 7 -17.83 53.13 40.78
C PRO A 7 -17.02 52.20 39.82
N SER A 8 -16.69 52.45 38.54
CA SER A 8 -16.62 53.63 37.63
C SER A 8 -16.79 53.16 36.16
N PHE A 9 -17.60 53.79 35.29
CA PHE A 9 -17.37 55.00 34.48
C PHE A 9 -16.58 54.79 33.15
N GLU A 10 -17.34 54.77 32.04
CA GLU A 10 -16.99 55.20 30.65
C GLU A 10 -15.93 54.43 29.81
N MET A 11 -16.01 54.32 28.46
CA MET A 11 -17.04 54.77 27.50
C MET A 11 -17.12 53.97 26.18
N THR A 12 -18.35 53.94 25.63
CA THR A 12 -18.78 53.81 24.21
C THR A 12 -17.78 53.52 23.08
N TRP A 13 -18.16 52.57 22.21
CA TRP A 13 -18.12 52.74 20.74
C TRP A 13 -19.49 52.36 20.15
N SER A 14 -19.99 53.16 19.20
CA SER A 14 -21.33 53.08 18.62
C SER A 14 -21.38 52.41 17.23
N SER A 15 -22.54 51.85 16.92
CA SER A 15 -23.04 51.27 15.65
C SER A 15 -22.58 52.00 14.37
N THR A 16 -22.48 51.40 13.18
CA THR A 16 -23.60 50.81 12.38
C THR A 16 -23.09 50.30 10.99
N THR A 17 -23.93 49.54 10.27
CA THR A 17 -23.88 49.14 8.84
C THR A 17 -22.87 48.03 8.49
N SER A 18 -23.28 46.83 8.07
CA SER A 18 -24.16 46.40 6.95
C SER A 18 -23.38 46.19 5.65
N SER A 19 -23.22 44.93 5.27
CA SER A 19 -22.86 44.49 3.92
C SER A 19 -23.56 43.17 3.64
N GLY A 20 -24.44 43.16 2.64
CA GLY A 20 -25.18 41.98 2.22
C GLY A 20 -24.51 41.27 1.04
N TYR A 21 -24.50 39.94 1.10
CA TYR A 21 -24.38 38.96 0.01
C TYR A 21 -24.03 39.45 -1.41
N CYS A 22 -23.00 38.82 -1.98
CA CYS A 22 -23.05 38.37 -3.36
C CYS A 22 -22.46 36.97 -3.45
N SER A 23 -23.33 35.96 -3.65
CA SER A 23 -22.93 34.58 -3.92
C SER A 23 -22.66 34.41 -5.41
N GLN A 24 -21.62 33.65 -5.77
CA GLN A 24 -21.50 33.05 -7.10
C GLN A 24 -20.83 31.69 -6.94
N GLU A 25 -21.65 30.63 -6.94
CA GLU A 25 -21.18 29.26 -7.16
C GLU A 25 -21.03 29.02 -8.69
N ASP A 26 -20.53 27.83 -9.02
CA ASP A 26 -20.42 27.25 -10.37
C ASP A 26 -19.40 27.88 -11.34
N SER A 27 -18.28 27.18 -11.51
CA SER A 27 -18.17 26.28 -12.67
C SER A 27 -17.06 25.24 -12.48
N ASP A 28 -17.38 23.99 -12.78
CA ASP A 28 -16.44 22.88 -12.85
C ASP A 28 -15.23 23.23 -13.72
N SER A 29 -14.03 23.19 -13.14
CA SER A 29 -12.81 22.95 -13.91
C SER A 29 -12.48 21.47 -13.77
N GLU A 30 -12.63 20.75 -14.88
CA GLU A 30 -12.52 19.30 -14.92
C GLU A 30 -11.25 18.79 -14.23
N LEU A 31 -11.43 17.66 -13.55
CA LEU A 31 -10.38 16.80 -13.04
C LEU A 31 -9.55 16.28 -14.23
N GLU A 32 -8.59 17.08 -14.74
CA GLU A 32 -7.59 16.59 -15.67
C GLU A 32 -6.72 15.55 -14.94
N GLN A 33 -7.03 14.27 -15.17
CA GLN A 33 -6.38 13.10 -14.60
C GLN A 33 -5.00 12.88 -15.22
N TYR A 34 -4.07 13.82 -14.99
CA TYR A 34 -2.68 13.59 -15.28
C TYR A 34 -2.09 12.56 -14.33
N PHE A 35 -1.29 11.64 -14.88
CA PHE A 35 -0.57 10.59 -14.17
C PHE A 35 0.63 11.13 -13.35
N THR A 36 0.48 12.30 -12.73
CA THR A 36 1.47 12.87 -11.83
C THR A 36 1.53 12.05 -10.55
N ALA A 37 2.72 11.60 -10.16
CA ALA A 37 2.93 10.95 -8.87
C ALA A 37 2.46 11.90 -7.74
N ARG A 38 1.40 11.52 -7.01
CA ARG A 38 0.78 12.36 -5.98
C ARG A 38 1.72 12.54 -4.78
N THR A 39 2.56 13.57 -4.82
CA THR A 39 3.29 14.09 -3.65
C THR A 39 2.35 14.84 -2.71
N SER A 40 1.38 14.11 -2.14
CA SER A 40 0.33 14.69 -1.31
C SER A 40 0.86 15.19 0.03
N LEU A 41 1.21 16.48 0.08
CA LEU A 41 1.30 17.30 1.30
C LEU A 41 -0.10 17.70 1.80
N ALA A 42 -1.03 16.75 1.83
CA ALA A 42 -2.28 16.84 2.58
C ALA A 42 -2.13 15.97 3.83
N ARG A 43 -2.74 16.38 4.96
CA ARG A 43 -2.62 15.73 6.29
C ARG A 43 -2.50 14.21 6.14
N ARG A 44 -1.28 13.69 6.32
CA ARG A 44 -1.06 12.25 6.38
C ARG A 44 -1.96 11.73 7.51
N PRO A 45 -2.81 10.70 7.30
CA PRO A 45 -3.23 9.90 8.45
C PRO A 45 -1.94 9.46 9.15
N ARG A 46 -1.94 9.41 10.49
CA ARG A 46 -0.75 9.06 11.27
C ARG A 46 -0.05 7.90 10.57
N ARG A 47 1.15 8.16 10.02
CA ARG A 47 2.00 7.06 9.59
C ARG A 47 2.29 6.32 10.87
N ASP A 48 1.78 5.10 10.98
CA ASP A 48 2.45 4.10 11.79
C ASP A 48 3.92 4.17 11.35
N GLN A 49 4.81 4.40 12.31
CA GLN A 49 6.22 4.54 11.98
C GLN A 49 6.69 3.16 11.58
N ASP A 50 6.82 2.96 10.27
CA ASP A 50 7.60 1.86 9.69
C ASP A 50 9.08 2.11 10.04
N GLU A 51 9.42 2.03 11.32
CA GLU A 51 10.79 1.76 11.73
C GLU A 51 11.14 0.40 11.11
N PRO A 52 12.16 0.32 10.24
CA PRO A 52 12.64 -0.94 9.76
C PRO A 52 13.31 -1.66 10.93
N VAL A 53 12.53 -2.44 11.68
CA VAL A 53 13.06 -3.43 12.60
C VAL A 53 13.74 -4.48 11.73
N GLU A 54 15.04 -4.33 11.56
CA GLU A 54 15.90 -5.30 10.90
C GLU A 54 16.00 -6.53 11.79
N TRP A 55 15.06 -7.45 11.61
CA TRP A 55 15.07 -8.74 12.28
C TRP A 55 16.16 -9.62 11.65
N GLU A 56 17.41 -9.45 12.09
CA GLU A 56 18.43 -10.47 11.86
C GLU A 56 17.90 -11.81 12.38
N THR A 57 17.59 -12.75 11.48
CA THR A 57 17.17 -14.08 11.90
C THR A 57 18.41 -14.86 12.33
N PRO A 58 18.61 -15.15 13.63
CA PRO A 58 19.84 -15.80 14.09
C PRO A 58 19.97 -17.18 13.45
N ASP A 59 21.18 -17.57 13.07
CA ASP A 59 21.47 -18.92 12.62
C ASP A 59 21.45 -19.87 13.81
N LEU A 60 20.48 -20.77 13.78
CA LEU A 60 20.21 -21.72 14.85
C LEU A 60 20.87 -23.06 14.54
N SER A 61 21.53 -23.63 15.54
CA SER A 61 21.93 -25.03 15.51
C SER A 61 20.71 -25.97 15.48
N GLN A 62 20.92 -27.21 15.02
CA GLN A 62 19.85 -28.22 14.96
C GLN A 62 19.19 -28.47 16.34
N ALA A 63 19.97 -28.43 17.42
CA ALA A 63 19.45 -28.59 18.79
C ALA A 63 18.57 -27.41 19.23
N GLU A 64 18.88 -26.18 18.80
CA GLU A 64 18.05 -25.01 19.08
C GLU A 64 16.75 -25.01 18.25
N ILE A 65 16.82 -25.49 17.00
CA ILE A 65 15.63 -25.73 16.16
C ILE A 65 14.71 -26.76 16.83
N GLU A 66 15.25 -27.90 17.29
CA GLU A 66 14.47 -28.93 17.99
C GLU A 66 13.82 -28.37 19.28
N LYS A 67 14.60 -27.64 20.09
CA LYS A 67 14.10 -26.97 21.30
C LYS A 67 12.98 -25.99 20.98
N LYS A 68 13.13 -25.13 19.97
CA LYS A 68 12.10 -24.18 19.54
C LYS A 68 10.86 -24.87 18.97
N ILE A 69 11.01 -25.98 18.24
CA ILE A 69 9.87 -26.77 17.74
C ILE A 69 9.07 -27.35 18.92
N LYS A 70 9.76 -27.89 19.93
CA LYS A 70 9.13 -28.40 21.15
C LYS A 70 8.40 -27.30 21.93
N GLU A 71 9.01 -26.12 22.07
CA GLU A 71 8.41 -24.94 22.71
C GLU A 71 7.18 -24.44 21.94
N TYR A 72 7.30 -24.29 20.61
CA TYR A 72 6.19 -23.90 19.72
C TYR A 72 5.02 -24.88 19.83
N ASN A 73 5.30 -26.18 19.73
CA ASN A 73 4.27 -27.22 19.79
C ASN A 73 3.62 -27.33 21.18
N GLY A 74 4.34 -26.97 22.26
CA GLY A 74 3.79 -26.90 23.61
C GLY A 74 2.84 -25.72 23.87
N GLN A 75 2.87 -24.69 23.01
CA GLN A 75 2.02 -23.50 23.11
C GLN A 75 0.76 -23.56 22.22
N ILE A 76 0.62 -24.56 21.33
CA ILE A 76 -0.53 -24.64 20.42
C ILE A 76 -1.64 -25.57 20.91
N ASN A 77 -2.88 -25.07 20.84
CA ASN A 77 -4.08 -25.82 21.17
C ASN A 77 -4.76 -26.41 19.91
N SER A 78 -4.01 -26.64 18.84
CA SER A 78 -4.54 -27.08 17.54
C SER A 78 -3.57 -28.02 16.82
N ASN A 79 -4.06 -28.76 15.83
CA ASN A 79 -3.27 -29.74 15.06
C ASN A 79 -2.25 -29.12 14.07
N LEU A 80 -1.91 -27.84 14.21
CA LEU A 80 -1.02 -27.08 13.33
C LEU A 80 0.44 -27.14 13.80
N PHE A 81 0.90 -28.34 14.16
CA PHE A 81 2.24 -28.61 14.70
C PHE A 81 3.35 -28.34 13.67
N MET A 82 4.55 -28.07 14.18
CA MET A 82 5.79 -28.22 13.42
C MET A 82 6.38 -29.62 13.64
N SER A 83 7.10 -30.14 12.65
CA SER A 83 7.72 -31.48 12.70
C SER A 83 9.13 -31.41 12.15
N LEU A 84 10.11 -31.88 12.94
CA LEU A 84 11.50 -32.02 12.55
C LEU A 84 11.68 -33.28 11.70
N ASN A 85 12.42 -33.16 10.60
CA ASN A 85 12.76 -34.25 9.70
C ASN A 85 14.18 -34.78 9.99
N LYS A 86 14.47 -35.99 9.50
CA LYS A 86 15.77 -36.66 9.70
C LYS A 86 16.96 -35.93 9.06
N ASP A 87 16.72 -35.09 8.06
CA ASP A 87 17.72 -34.27 7.37
C ASP A 87 17.99 -32.92 8.06
N GLY A 88 17.43 -32.70 9.26
CA GLY A 88 17.51 -31.42 9.98
C GLY A 88 16.59 -30.32 9.44
N SER A 89 15.93 -30.54 8.31
CA SER A 89 14.83 -29.66 7.87
C SER A 89 13.61 -29.85 8.77
N TYR A 90 12.65 -28.93 8.71
CA TYR A 90 11.38 -29.08 9.41
C TYR A 90 10.23 -28.64 8.53
N THR A 91 9.02 -29.09 8.85
CA THR A 91 7.79 -28.66 8.19
C THR A 91 6.82 -28.12 9.23
N GLY A 92 5.83 -27.35 8.78
CA GLY A 92 4.82 -26.78 9.66
C GLY A 92 3.87 -25.86 8.91
N PHE A 93 2.97 -25.22 9.64
CA PHE A 93 1.92 -24.40 9.06
C PHE A 93 2.20 -22.91 9.20
N ILE A 94 2.00 -22.18 8.11
CA ILE A 94 1.89 -20.71 8.12
C ILE A 94 0.46 -20.29 7.73
N LYS A 95 -0.04 -19.24 8.38
CA LYS A 95 -1.33 -18.61 8.10
C LYS A 95 -1.08 -17.31 7.35
N VAL A 96 -1.59 -17.21 6.13
CA VAL A 96 -1.48 -16.01 5.28
C VAL A 96 -2.86 -15.43 5.03
N GLN A 97 -3.05 -14.16 5.33
CA GLN A 97 -4.23 -13.37 4.94
C GLN A 97 -3.96 -12.72 3.58
N LEU A 98 -4.88 -12.84 2.64
CA LEU A 98 -4.79 -12.22 1.33
C LEU A 98 -5.57 -10.91 1.32
N LYS A 99 -4.87 -9.80 1.10
CA LYS A 99 -5.42 -8.45 0.94
C LYS A 99 -5.08 -7.92 -0.46
N LEU A 100 -5.68 -8.57 -1.45
CA LEU A 100 -5.59 -8.17 -2.86
C LEU A 100 -6.74 -7.20 -3.18
N VAL A 101 -6.47 -6.19 -4.01
CA VAL A 101 -7.41 -5.08 -4.30
C VAL A 101 -7.71 -5.04 -5.80
N ARG A 102 -7.93 -6.21 -6.42
CA ARG A 102 -8.25 -6.30 -7.85
C ARG A 102 -9.37 -7.29 -8.21
N PRO A 103 -10.18 -6.95 -9.23
CA PRO A 103 -10.93 -7.93 -10.00
C PRO A 103 -9.95 -8.76 -10.86
N VAL A 104 -9.81 -10.06 -10.57
CA VAL A 104 -8.80 -10.95 -11.14
C VAL A 104 -9.23 -11.48 -12.52
N SER A 105 -8.39 -11.28 -13.54
CA SER A 105 -8.67 -11.68 -14.92
C SER A 105 -8.45 -13.18 -15.18
N VAL A 106 -9.49 -14.00 -15.30
CA VAL A 106 -9.34 -15.41 -15.72
C VAL A 106 -9.43 -15.59 -17.24
N PRO A 107 -8.81 -16.64 -17.84
CA PRO A 107 -9.00 -16.98 -19.24
C PRO A 107 -10.43 -17.50 -19.45
N SER A 108 -11.11 -17.00 -20.50
CA SER A 108 -12.41 -17.54 -20.88
C SER A 108 -12.35 -19.05 -21.11
N SER A 109 -13.23 -19.81 -20.45
CA SER A 109 -13.44 -21.21 -20.76
C SER A 109 -13.69 -21.38 -22.26
N LYS A 110 -13.03 -22.37 -22.88
CA LYS A 110 -13.30 -22.71 -24.28
C LYS A 110 -14.74 -23.21 -24.36
N LYS A 111 -15.66 -22.37 -24.84
CA LYS A 111 -16.96 -22.87 -25.29
C LYS A 111 -16.69 -23.94 -26.35
N PRO A 112 -17.40 -25.08 -26.34
CA PRO A 112 -17.39 -25.97 -27.49
C PRO A 112 -17.83 -25.17 -28.73
N PRO A 113 -17.26 -25.42 -29.91
CA PRO A 113 -17.59 -24.65 -31.10
C PRO A 113 -19.06 -24.84 -31.45
N SER A 114 -19.84 -23.79 -31.23
CA SER A 114 -21.18 -23.69 -31.80
C SER A 114 -21.09 -23.61 -33.32
N LEU A 115 -21.99 -24.28 -34.03
CA LEU A 115 -21.99 -24.48 -35.49
C LEU A 115 -22.01 -23.20 -36.36
N GLN A 116 -21.97 -22.01 -35.75
CA GLN A 116 -21.97 -20.71 -36.44
C GLN A 116 -20.57 -20.23 -36.86
N ASP A 117 -19.48 -20.77 -36.29
CA ASP A 117 -18.10 -20.38 -36.66
C ASP A 117 -17.65 -20.93 -38.02
N ALA A 118 -18.42 -21.80 -38.67
CA ALA A 118 -18.08 -22.43 -39.95
C ALA A 118 -18.15 -21.49 -41.19
N ARG A 119 -18.26 -20.17 -41.00
CA ARG A 119 -18.43 -19.18 -42.08
C ARG A 119 -17.37 -18.07 -42.13
N GLN A 120 -16.32 -18.12 -41.31
CA GLN A 120 -15.22 -17.17 -41.38
C GLN A 120 -13.93 -17.86 -41.85
N GLY A 121 -13.40 -17.35 -42.97
CA GLY A 121 -12.26 -17.93 -43.68
C GLY A 121 -10.93 -17.83 -42.91
N PRO A 122 -9.83 -18.35 -43.48
CA PRO A 122 -8.56 -18.52 -42.78
C PRO A 122 -7.79 -17.18 -42.64
N GLY A 123 -8.31 -16.29 -41.80
CA GLY A 123 -7.84 -14.91 -41.65
C GLY A 123 -7.68 -14.48 -40.18
N ARG A 124 -6.58 -14.91 -39.54
CA ARG A 124 -5.93 -14.29 -38.37
C ARG A 124 -6.84 -13.51 -37.38
N SER A 125 -7.85 -14.16 -36.78
CA SER A 125 -8.42 -13.67 -35.52
C SER A 125 -7.56 -14.18 -34.36
N ALA A 126 -6.60 -13.36 -33.92
CA ALA A 126 -5.96 -13.59 -32.63
C ALA A 126 -7.06 -13.60 -31.56
N SER A 127 -7.32 -14.76 -30.97
CA SER A 127 -8.47 -14.93 -30.06
C SER A 127 -8.28 -14.02 -28.86
N VAL A 128 -9.02 -12.91 -28.84
CA VAL A 128 -9.04 -11.97 -27.73
C VAL A 128 -9.55 -12.74 -26.52
N ARG A 129 -8.62 -13.19 -25.67
CA ARG A 129 -8.94 -13.88 -24.43
C ARG A 129 -9.75 -12.92 -23.58
N ARG A 130 -11.08 -13.10 -23.58
CA ARG A 130 -11.98 -12.33 -22.71
C ARG A 130 -11.54 -12.57 -21.27
N ARG A 131 -10.89 -11.57 -20.69
CA ARG A 131 -10.53 -11.52 -19.28
C ARG A 131 -11.80 -11.25 -18.50
N THR A 132 -12.35 -12.27 -17.85
CA THR A 132 -13.47 -12.07 -16.92
C THR A 132 -12.91 -11.85 -15.52
N SER A 133 -13.37 -10.80 -14.84
CA SER A 133 -12.97 -10.43 -13.50
C SER A 133 -13.64 -11.29 -12.43
N PHE A 134 -12.86 -11.91 -11.55
CA PHE A 134 -13.34 -12.54 -10.32
C PHE A 134 -12.79 -11.81 -9.10
N TYR A 135 -13.65 -11.54 -8.12
CA TYR A 135 -13.23 -10.93 -6.86
C TYR A 135 -12.82 -12.02 -5.87
N LEU A 136 -11.58 -11.99 -5.40
CA LEU A 136 -11.23 -12.75 -4.20
C LEU A 136 -12.08 -12.22 -3.02
N PRO A 137 -12.76 -13.08 -2.23
CA PRO A 137 -13.48 -12.61 -1.06
C PRO A 137 -12.55 -11.83 -0.12
N LYS A 138 -13.05 -10.70 0.39
CA LYS A 138 -12.32 -9.89 1.38
C LYS A 138 -11.91 -10.78 2.56
N ASP A 139 -10.71 -10.53 3.07
CA ASP A 139 -10.12 -11.25 4.20
C ASP A 139 -10.02 -12.78 4.02
N THR A 140 -9.81 -13.23 2.77
CA THR A 140 -9.48 -14.63 2.50
C THR A 140 -8.19 -15.04 3.22
N VAL A 141 -8.27 -16.02 4.11
CA VAL A 141 -7.12 -16.61 4.81
C VAL A 141 -6.83 -18.00 4.26
N LYS A 142 -5.55 -18.37 4.15
CA LYS A 142 -5.13 -19.76 3.92
C LYS A 142 -4.03 -20.18 4.89
N HIS A 143 -4.21 -21.40 5.39
CA HIS A 143 -3.15 -22.17 6.03
C HIS A 143 -2.40 -22.92 4.92
N LEU A 144 -1.07 -22.85 4.97
CA LEU A 144 -0.15 -23.53 4.06
C LEU A 144 0.75 -24.44 4.88
N HIS A 145 0.83 -25.72 4.54
CA HIS A 145 1.89 -26.60 5.02
C HIS A 145 3.11 -26.37 4.14
N VAL A 146 4.24 -26.01 4.75
CA VAL A 146 5.47 -25.59 4.06
C VAL A 146 6.70 -26.20 4.73
N LEU A 147 7.84 -26.14 4.07
CA LEU A 147 9.12 -26.58 4.61
C LEU A 147 9.92 -25.38 5.16
N SER A 148 10.90 -25.64 6.02
CA SER A 148 11.80 -24.64 6.58
C SER A 148 12.53 -23.81 5.52
N ARG A 149 12.85 -24.44 4.38
CA ARG A 149 13.51 -23.82 3.23
C ARG A 149 12.58 -23.09 2.25
N THR A 150 11.27 -23.18 2.42
CA THR A 150 10.30 -22.53 1.51
C THR A 150 10.42 -21.02 1.63
N ARG A 151 10.75 -20.35 0.52
CA ARG A 151 11.01 -18.91 0.44
C ARG A 151 9.72 -18.10 0.27
N ALA A 152 9.74 -16.81 0.60
CA ALA A 152 8.61 -15.91 0.46
C ALA A 152 8.05 -15.87 -0.98
N ARG A 153 8.93 -15.84 -1.99
CA ARG A 153 8.54 -15.91 -3.42
C ARG A 153 7.73 -17.16 -3.78
N GLU A 154 8.09 -18.32 -3.22
CA GLU A 154 7.39 -19.58 -3.46
C GLU A 154 5.99 -19.57 -2.82
N VAL A 155 5.86 -18.93 -1.65
CA VAL A 155 4.56 -18.72 -0.97
C VAL A 155 3.67 -17.79 -1.80
N ILE A 156 4.22 -16.69 -2.32
CA ILE A 156 3.52 -15.74 -3.20
C ILE A 156 3.00 -16.49 -4.44
N GLU A 157 3.88 -17.15 -5.20
CA GLU A 157 3.50 -17.91 -6.39
C GLU A 157 2.45 -18.99 -6.11
N ALA A 158 2.62 -19.77 -5.04
CA ALA A 158 1.69 -20.85 -4.68
C ALA A 158 0.30 -20.30 -4.35
N LEU A 159 0.21 -19.17 -3.66
CA LEU A 159 -1.05 -18.50 -3.36
C LEU A 159 -1.70 -17.93 -4.63
N LEU A 160 -0.96 -17.18 -5.45
CA LEU A 160 -1.49 -16.61 -6.71
C LEU A 160 -2.03 -17.73 -7.62
N ARG A 161 -1.27 -18.81 -7.80
CA ARG A 161 -1.67 -20.01 -8.56
C ARG A 161 -2.93 -20.67 -7.98
N LYS A 162 -3.01 -20.81 -6.65
CA LYS A 162 -4.16 -21.40 -5.94
C LYS A 162 -5.45 -20.57 -6.07
N PHE A 163 -5.33 -19.26 -6.26
CA PHE A 163 -6.45 -18.35 -6.47
C PHE A 163 -6.62 -17.89 -7.92
N LEU A 164 -5.95 -18.57 -8.87
CA LEU A 164 -6.03 -18.29 -10.32
C LEU A 164 -5.68 -16.84 -10.69
N VAL A 165 -4.83 -16.19 -9.90
CA VAL A 165 -4.29 -14.86 -10.19
C VAL A 165 -3.22 -14.98 -11.26
N VAL A 166 -3.46 -14.34 -12.42
CA VAL A 166 -2.60 -14.40 -13.61
C VAL A 166 -1.66 -13.20 -13.76
N ASP A 167 -1.69 -12.27 -12.80
CA ASP A 167 -0.76 -11.16 -12.73
C ASP A 167 0.66 -11.64 -12.36
N ASP A 168 1.66 -10.87 -12.76
CA ASP A 168 3.07 -11.12 -12.43
C ASP A 168 3.25 -11.18 -10.90
N PRO A 169 3.82 -12.28 -10.34
CA PRO A 169 4.13 -12.40 -8.91
C PRO A 169 4.88 -11.19 -8.33
N ARG A 170 5.72 -10.50 -9.12
CA ARG A 170 6.46 -9.29 -8.71
C ARG A 170 5.58 -8.10 -8.37
N LYS A 171 4.31 -8.10 -8.77
CA LYS A 171 3.31 -7.10 -8.34
C LYS A 171 2.80 -7.34 -6.92
N PHE A 172 3.19 -8.43 -6.28
CA PHE A 172 2.76 -8.81 -4.95
C PHE A 172 3.97 -8.92 -4.03
N ALA A 173 3.72 -8.76 -2.74
CA ALA A 173 4.72 -9.03 -1.71
C ALA A 173 4.04 -9.69 -0.50
N LEU A 174 4.80 -10.55 0.17
CA LEU A 174 4.44 -11.09 1.46
C LEU A 174 4.96 -10.11 2.53
N PHE A 175 4.10 -9.74 3.46
CA PHE A 175 4.45 -8.90 4.60
C PHE A 175 4.34 -9.72 5.87
N GLU A 176 5.27 -9.50 6.80
CA GLU A 176 5.03 -9.80 8.21
C GLU A 176 4.30 -8.63 8.87
N ARG A 177 3.35 -8.97 9.74
CA ARG A 177 2.64 -8.03 10.62
C ARG A 177 2.79 -8.49 12.05
N ALA A 178 3.32 -7.63 12.91
CA ALA A 178 3.47 -7.85 14.35
C ALA A 178 2.73 -6.75 15.14
N GLU A 179 2.28 -7.08 16.35
CA GLU A 179 1.60 -6.15 17.27
C GLU A 179 2.41 -6.06 18.57
N ARG A 180 3.00 -4.89 18.83
CA ARG A 180 3.89 -4.66 19.99
C ARG A 180 3.56 -3.31 20.63
N HIS A 181 3.43 -3.28 21.96
CA HIS A 181 3.04 -2.10 22.74
C HIS A 181 1.79 -1.34 22.23
N GLY A 182 0.84 -2.06 21.61
CA GLY A 182 -0.38 -1.47 21.04
C GLY A 182 -0.19 -0.85 19.64
N GLN A 183 1.02 -0.85 19.09
CA GLN A 183 1.31 -0.45 17.71
C GLN A 183 1.37 -1.69 16.80
N VAL A 184 1.01 -1.50 15.53
CA VAL A 184 1.04 -2.53 14.50
C VAL A 184 2.17 -2.21 13.53
N TYR A 185 3.15 -3.10 13.45
CA TYR A 185 4.28 -3.01 12.54
C TYR A 185 4.01 -3.88 11.31
N LEU A 186 4.40 -3.40 10.14
CA LEU A 186 4.27 -4.14 8.88
C LEU A 186 5.58 -4.05 8.09
N ARG A 187 6.34 -5.15 8.00
CA ARG A 187 7.58 -5.21 7.22
C ARG A 187 7.37 -6.08 5.98
N LYS A 188 7.88 -5.60 4.84
CA LYS A 188 7.95 -6.36 3.59
C LYS A 188 9.02 -7.44 3.72
N LEU A 189 8.68 -8.67 3.39
CA LEU A 189 9.63 -9.77 3.34
C LEU A 189 10.37 -9.74 2.00
N SER A 190 11.68 -9.96 2.05
CA SER A 190 12.48 -10.25 0.86
C SER A 190 12.08 -11.59 0.24
N ASP A 191 12.28 -11.73 -1.07
CA ASP A 191 11.87 -12.93 -1.83
C ASP A 191 12.53 -14.23 -1.33
N ASP A 192 13.67 -14.13 -0.65
CA ASP A 192 14.49 -15.25 -0.19
C ASP A 192 14.36 -15.57 1.31
N GLU A 193 13.68 -14.72 2.09
CA GLU A 193 13.33 -15.02 3.48
C GLU A 193 12.41 -16.25 3.59
N GLN A 194 12.48 -16.93 4.73
CA GLN A 194 11.82 -18.22 4.97
C GLN A 194 10.66 -18.04 5.97
N PRO A 195 9.38 -17.96 5.54
CA PRO A 195 8.27 -17.63 6.44
C PRO A 195 8.05 -18.65 7.56
N LEU A 196 8.43 -19.92 7.36
CA LEU A 196 8.34 -20.92 8.44
C LEU A 196 9.42 -20.70 9.51
N ARG A 197 10.63 -20.23 9.15
CA ARG A 197 11.69 -19.86 10.10
C ARG A 197 11.25 -18.68 10.96
N LEU A 198 10.67 -17.66 10.35
CA LEU A 198 10.08 -16.52 11.07
C LEU A 198 8.95 -16.95 12.01
N ARG A 199 8.07 -17.86 11.57
CA ARG A 199 7.02 -18.45 12.43
C ARG A 199 7.58 -19.22 13.62
N LEU A 200 8.65 -19.99 13.43
CA LEU A 200 9.32 -20.72 14.51
C LEU A 200 10.00 -19.77 15.51
N LEU A 201 10.59 -18.67 15.02
CA LEU A 201 11.24 -17.66 15.85
C LEU A 201 10.24 -16.86 16.70
N ALA A 202 9.14 -16.40 16.10
CA ALA A 202 8.12 -15.56 16.74
C ALA A 202 7.06 -16.33 17.56
N GLY A 203 6.97 -17.65 17.38
CA GLY A 203 5.99 -18.49 18.06
C GLY A 203 4.59 -18.51 17.40
N PRO A 204 3.64 -19.24 18.00
CA PRO A 204 2.33 -19.48 17.39
C PRO A 204 1.34 -18.31 17.51
N SER A 205 1.69 -17.24 18.22
CA SER A 205 0.80 -16.09 18.41
C SER A 205 0.61 -15.30 17.12
N ASP A 206 -0.64 -15.14 16.69
CA ASP A 206 -1.04 -14.26 15.57
C ASP A 206 -0.76 -12.77 15.87
N LYS A 207 -0.58 -12.39 17.14
CA LYS A 207 -0.14 -11.03 17.53
C LYS A 207 1.37 -10.85 17.39
N ALA A 208 2.16 -11.87 17.76
CA ALA A 208 3.61 -11.82 17.63
C ALA A 208 4.03 -11.80 16.15
N LEU A 209 3.33 -12.56 15.32
CA LEU A 209 3.55 -12.59 13.88
C LEU A 209 2.27 -13.00 13.15
N SER A 210 1.97 -12.35 12.03
CA SER A 210 0.93 -12.73 11.07
C SER A 210 1.43 -12.43 9.65
N PHE A 211 1.10 -13.25 8.66
CA PHE A 211 1.53 -13.00 7.27
C PHE A 211 0.40 -12.42 6.44
N VAL A 212 0.70 -11.40 5.64
CA VAL A 212 -0.26 -10.73 4.77
C VAL A 212 0.29 -10.67 3.35
N LEU A 213 -0.38 -11.32 2.39
CA LEU A 213 -0.09 -11.13 0.97
C LEU A 213 -0.85 -9.88 0.49
N LYS A 214 -0.11 -8.89 0.00
CA LYS A 214 -0.66 -7.69 -0.63
C LYS A 214 -0.14 -7.54 -2.05
N GLU A 215 -0.79 -6.70 -2.83
CA GLU A 215 -0.15 -6.04 -3.97
C GLU A 215 0.90 -5.05 -3.43
N ASN A 216 2.03 -4.89 -4.12
CA ASN A 216 2.93 -3.77 -3.87
C ASN A 216 2.16 -2.48 -4.16
N ASP A 217 2.11 -1.56 -3.19
CA ASP A 217 1.53 -0.23 -3.42
C ASP A 217 2.29 0.43 -4.56
N SER A 218 1.56 0.97 -5.55
CA SER A 218 2.07 1.40 -6.86
C SER A 218 3.14 2.51 -6.83
N GLY A 219 3.54 2.99 -5.64
CA GLY A 219 4.60 3.97 -5.44
C GLY A 219 5.94 3.38 -4.98
N GLU A 220 6.01 2.11 -4.56
CA GLU A 220 7.29 1.46 -4.21
C GLU A 220 7.88 0.75 -5.43
N VAL A 221 8.67 1.50 -6.20
CA VAL A 221 9.40 0.99 -7.36
C VAL A 221 10.63 0.22 -6.88
N ASN A 222 10.79 -1.03 -7.32
CA ASN A 222 12.03 -1.78 -7.14
C ASN A 222 13.10 -1.23 -8.09
N TRP A 223 13.91 -0.28 -7.62
CA TRP A 223 14.92 0.39 -8.43
C TRP A 223 16.05 -0.56 -8.88
N ASP A 224 16.38 -1.59 -8.09
CA ASP A 224 17.42 -2.58 -8.42
C ASP A 224 17.05 -3.48 -9.62
N ALA A 225 15.78 -3.47 -10.04
CA ALA A 225 15.32 -4.18 -11.23
C ALA A 225 15.63 -3.46 -12.55
N PHE A 226 16.13 -2.22 -12.51
CA PHE A 226 16.45 -1.40 -13.67
C PHE A 226 17.95 -1.28 -13.89
N SER A 227 18.36 -1.23 -15.15
CA SER A 227 19.76 -1.02 -15.51
C SER A 227 20.19 0.43 -15.24
N MET A 228 21.50 0.66 -15.05
CA MET A 228 22.04 2.00 -14.81
C MET A 228 21.60 3.06 -15.85
N PRO A 229 21.53 2.78 -17.17
CA PRO A 229 20.99 3.73 -18.15
C PRO A 229 19.51 4.08 -17.96
N GLU A 230 18.69 3.13 -17.52
CA GLU A 230 17.26 3.35 -17.24
C GLU A 230 17.09 4.22 -15.99
N LEU A 231 17.86 3.94 -14.92
CA LEU A 231 17.89 4.78 -13.71
C LEU A 231 18.30 6.23 -14.02
N HIS A 232 19.34 6.44 -14.83
CA HIS A 232 19.73 7.78 -15.29
C HIS A 232 18.63 8.46 -16.11
N ASN A 233 17.86 7.71 -16.90
CA ASN A 233 16.75 8.25 -17.66
C ASN A 233 15.61 8.71 -16.75
N PHE A 234 15.27 7.93 -15.71
CA PHE A 234 14.28 8.35 -14.70
C PHE A 234 14.70 9.61 -13.96
N LEU A 235 15.96 9.71 -13.50
CA LEU A 235 16.49 10.93 -12.87
C LEU A 235 16.34 12.16 -13.76
N ARG A 236 16.68 12.02 -15.05
CA ARG A 236 16.56 13.10 -16.05
C ARG A 236 15.10 13.50 -16.33
N ILE A 237 14.17 12.55 -16.27
CA ILE A 237 12.72 12.85 -16.40
C ILE A 237 12.25 13.64 -15.18
N LEU A 238 12.56 13.16 -13.97
CA LEU A 238 12.19 13.81 -12.71
C LEU A 238 12.75 15.24 -12.61
N GLN A 239 14.01 15.45 -13.01
CA GLN A 239 14.62 16.79 -13.03
C GLN A 239 13.87 17.74 -13.97
N ARG A 240 13.44 17.27 -15.15
CA ARG A 240 12.65 18.09 -16.10
C ARG A 240 11.26 18.43 -15.57
N GLU A 241 10.64 17.51 -14.85
CA GLU A 241 9.35 17.73 -14.18
C GLU A 241 9.50 18.76 -13.04
N GLU A 242 10.55 18.65 -12.22
CA GLU A 242 10.89 19.62 -11.17
C GLU A 242 11.14 21.01 -11.75
N GLU A 243 11.97 21.14 -12.78
CA GLU A 243 12.23 22.40 -13.49
C GLU A 243 10.97 23.01 -14.12
N ALA A 244 10.02 22.18 -14.59
CA ALA A 244 8.74 22.64 -15.10
C ALA A 244 7.82 23.13 -13.96
N HIS A 245 7.76 22.40 -12.85
CA HIS A 245 6.99 22.77 -11.67
C HIS A 245 7.50 24.09 -11.05
N LEU A 246 8.82 24.26 -10.91
CA LEU A 246 9.44 25.50 -10.43
C LEU A 246 9.06 26.70 -11.32
N ARG A 247 9.12 26.55 -12.65
CA ARG A 247 8.68 27.59 -13.59
C ARG A 247 7.20 27.94 -13.41
N GLN A 248 6.33 26.95 -13.24
CA GLN A 248 4.89 27.16 -13.03
C GLN A 248 4.60 27.88 -11.70
N ILE A 249 5.31 27.51 -10.62
CA ILE A 249 5.20 28.16 -9.30
C ILE A 249 5.65 29.62 -9.39
N LEU A 250 6.80 29.90 -10.03
CA LEU A 250 7.32 31.25 -10.21
C LEU A 250 6.37 32.11 -11.05
N GLN A 251 5.79 31.58 -12.14
CA GLN A 251 4.79 32.30 -12.94
C GLN A 251 3.52 32.63 -12.15
N LYS A 252 2.99 31.68 -11.37
CA LYS A 252 1.84 31.93 -10.49
C LYS A 252 2.17 33.00 -9.44
N TYR A 253 3.34 32.93 -8.82
CA TYR A 253 3.79 33.93 -7.84
C TYR A 253 3.92 35.32 -8.48
N SER A 254 4.56 35.45 -9.65
CA SER A 254 4.71 36.74 -10.33
C SER A 254 3.37 37.33 -10.73
N TYR A 255 2.43 36.51 -11.22
CA TYR A 255 1.09 36.95 -11.58
C TYR A 255 0.30 37.47 -10.36
N CYS A 256 0.29 36.71 -9.26
CA CYS A 256 -0.36 37.13 -8.02
C CYS A 256 0.28 38.41 -7.45
N ARG A 257 1.62 38.52 -7.47
CA ARG A 257 2.34 39.72 -7.04
C ARG A 257 1.96 40.94 -7.88
N GLN A 258 1.89 40.80 -9.21
CA GLN A 258 1.45 41.86 -10.10
C GLN A 258 0.02 42.31 -9.77
N LYS A 259 -0.93 41.38 -9.60
CA LYS A 259 -2.33 41.70 -9.24
C LYS A 259 -2.46 42.44 -7.91
N ILE A 260 -1.65 42.08 -6.92
CA ILE A 260 -1.58 42.80 -5.64
C ILE A 260 -1.02 44.23 -5.84
N GLN A 261 0.02 44.39 -6.66
CA GLN A 261 0.57 45.72 -6.96
C GLN A 261 -0.42 46.60 -7.72
N GLU A 262 -1.12 46.07 -8.72
CA GLU A 262 -2.20 46.76 -9.44
C GLU A 262 -3.30 47.25 -8.48
N ALA A 263 -3.75 46.41 -7.54
CA ALA A 263 -4.74 46.79 -6.53
C ALA A 263 -4.24 47.87 -5.56
N LEU A 264 -2.97 47.80 -5.13
CA LEU A 264 -2.36 48.82 -4.26
C LEU A 264 -2.22 50.17 -4.97
N HIS A 265 -1.92 50.19 -6.27
CA HIS A 265 -1.86 51.42 -7.07
C HIS A 265 -3.26 51.97 -7.44
N ALA A 266 -4.29 51.13 -7.46
CA ALA A 266 -5.67 51.53 -7.75
C ALA A 266 -6.40 52.19 -6.55
N CYS A 267 -5.87 52.09 -5.34
CA CYS A 267 -6.32 52.84 -4.17
C CYS A 267 -5.40 54.03 -3.88
N PRO A 268 -5.67 55.24 -4.42
CA PRO A 268 -5.05 56.44 -3.89
C PRO A 268 -5.53 56.64 -2.45
N LEU A 269 -4.59 56.81 -1.51
CA LEU A 269 -4.87 57.31 -0.18
C LEU A 269 -5.29 58.79 -0.32
N GLY A 270 -6.61 59.02 -0.24
CA GLY A 270 -7.21 60.36 -0.11
C GLY A 270 -7.42 60.73 1.35
#